data_AF-A0A9J6H0E0-F1
#
_entry.id   AF-A0A9J6H0E0-F1
#
_cell.length_a   1.000
_cell.length_b   1.000
_cell.length_c   1.000
_cell.angle_alpha   90.00
_cell.angle_beta   90.00
_cell.angle_gamma   90.00
#
_symmetry.space_group_name_H-M   'P 1'
#
loop_
_entity.id
_entity.type
_entity.pdbx_description
1 polymer ?
#
loop_
_entity_poly.entity_id
_entity_poly.type
_entity_poly.pdbx_seq_one_letter_code
_entity_poly.pdbx_strand_id
1 'polypeptide(L)'
;MLKAARLLSETDDEPDASSSDEDDDSGYPEFGYCGSLLDDSEDAECLGLDGADFKLGVRCAAHTLQLAVSDALKDSGSNTLVAQCHAHVKKLRVQSAMGLIRKLGLRKPVIDCPTRWMSTLNMLTRFVELKDFAKDFLSREETASWTDSMWAKVEGLIQSLQLAQEATKVLQTEQLTIGDFYGAWLTCSMKTSQRYRRHYLL
;
A
#
# COMPACT_ATOMS: atom_id res chain seq x y z
N MET A 1 -18.41 38.98 11.41
CA MET A 1 -17.95 39.36 12.76
C MET A 1 -16.65 38.62 13.04
N LEU A 2 -15.58 39.34 13.35
CA LEU A 2 -14.25 38.81 13.68
C LEU A 2 -14.18 38.35 15.14
N LYS A 3 -13.54 37.20 15.40
CA LYS A 3 -12.26 37.09 16.16
C LYS A 3 -12.06 35.67 16.71
N ALA A 4 -10.89 35.14 16.41
CA ALA A 4 -10.22 34.08 17.16
C ALA A 4 -9.50 34.66 18.40
N ALA A 5 -9.41 33.89 19.47
CA ALA A 5 -8.36 33.90 20.51
C ALA A 5 -8.50 32.59 21.32
N ARG A 6 -7.50 31.70 21.40
CA ARG A 6 -6.40 31.66 22.41
C ARG A 6 -6.97 31.50 23.84
N LEU A 7 -6.59 30.56 24.71
CA LEU A 7 -5.24 30.08 25.04
C LEU A 7 -5.34 28.88 26.02
N LEU A 8 -4.24 28.15 26.11
CA LEU A 8 -3.90 27.01 26.96
C LEU A 8 -3.98 27.28 28.48
N SER A 9 -4.26 26.22 29.25
CA SER A 9 -3.65 26.02 30.57
C SER A 9 -3.33 24.53 30.75
N GLU A 10 -2.04 24.23 30.74
CA GLU A 10 -1.44 23.01 31.28
C GLU A 10 -1.59 23.01 32.81
N THR A 11 -1.88 21.85 33.39
CA THR A 11 -1.47 21.49 34.74
C THR A 11 -1.18 20.00 34.74
N ASP A 12 0.10 19.67 34.97
CA ASP A 12 0.61 18.35 35.33
C ASP A 12 -0.01 17.88 36.65
N ASP A 13 -0.25 16.56 36.77
CA ASP A 13 -0.17 15.81 38.03
C ASP A 13 -0.22 14.30 37.70
N GLU A 14 0.93 13.63 37.80
CA GLU A 14 1.04 12.18 38.03
C GLU A 14 0.67 11.86 39.48
N PRO A 15 0.06 10.70 39.76
CA PRO A 15 0.80 9.77 40.60
C PRO A 15 0.67 8.28 40.25
N ASP A 16 1.73 7.58 40.65
CA ASP A 16 2.02 6.16 40.61
C ASP A 16 0.92 5.17 41.03
N ALA A 17 1.13 3.94 40.54
CA ALA A 17 0.78 2.62 41.10
C ALA A 17 -0.38 1.86 40.44
N SER A 18 -0.04 0.80 39.70
CA SER A 18 -0.17 -0.57 40.22
C SER A 18 0.31 -1.61 39.20
N SER A 19 0.94 -2.66 39.72
CA SER A 19 1.32 -3.90 39.03
C SER A 19 0.10 -4.78 38.77
N SER A 20 0.09 -5.50 37.64
CA SER A 20 -0.22 -6.94 37.60
C SER A 20 0.00 -7.47 36.18
N ASP A 21 0.76 -8.56 36.10
CA ASP A 21 0.94 -9.41 34.93
C ASP A 21 -0.30 -10.32 34.68
N GLU A 22 -0.33 -10.91 33.47
CA GLU A 22 -1.14 -12.07 33.01
C GLU A 22 -2.61 -11.73 32.63
N ASP A 23 -3.20 -12.09 31.46
CA ASP A 23 -3.03 -13.25 30.58
C ASP A 23 -3.52 -13.00 29.13
N ASP A 24 -3.06 -13.89 28.26
CA ASP A 24 -3.37 -14.15 26.85
C ASP A 24 -4.81 -14.64 26.64
N ASP A 25 -5.54 -14.09 25.65
CA ASP A 25 -6.62 -14.80 24.94
C ASP A 25 -6.82 -14.22 23.53
N SER A 26 -6.06 -14.76 22.58
CA SER A 26 -6.17 -14.47 21.15
C SER A 26 -7.26 -15.31 20.48
N GLY A 27 -8.52 -14.91 20.68
CA GLY A 27 -9.66 -15.47 19.94
C GLY A 27 -9.76 -14.94 18.51
N TYR A 28 -9.18 -15.65 17.53
CA TYR A 28 -9.50 -15.45 16.12
C TYR A 28 -10.92 -15.98 15.84
N PRO A 29 -11.85 -15.21 15.25
CA PRO A 29 -13.14 -15.76 14.86
C PRO A 29 -12.97 -16.74 13.69
N GLU A 30 -13.45 -17.96 13.93
CA GLU A 30 -13.46 -19.08 13.00
C GLU A 30 -14.18 -18.72 11.69
N PHE A 31 -13.49 -18.87 10.57
CA PHE A 31 -13.98 -18.53 9.24
C PHE A 31 -15.04 -19.57 8.82
N GLY A 32 -16.33 -19.20 8.91
CA GLY A 32 -17.44 -20.03 8.47
C GLY A 32 -17.29 -20.46 7.01
N TYR A 33 -17.02 -21.75 6.80
CA TYR A 33 -16.98 -22.39 5.50
C TYR A 33 -18.40 -22.44 4.92
N CYS A 34 -18.68 -21.67 3.87
CA CYS A 34 -19.90 -21.83 3.09
C CYS A 34 -19.71 -23.03 2.14
N GLY A 35 -19.96 -24.22 2.67
CA GLY A 35 -19.98 -25.48 1.94
C GLY A 35 -21.34 -25.72 1.28
N SER A 36 -21.27 -26.16 0.02
CA SER A 36 -22.32 -26.73 -0.83
C SER A 36 -23.57 -25.88 -1.10
N LEU A 37 -23.49 -25.13 -2.20
CA LEU A 37 -24.65 -24.80 -3.03
C LEU A 37 -24.98 -26.08 -3.84
N LEU A 38 -26.26 -26.48 -3.82
CA LEU A 38 -26.87 -27.66 -4.44
C LEU A 38 -27.06 -28.88 -3.50
N ASP A 39 -28.09 -28.82 -2.66
CA ASP A 39 -28.89 -30.00 -2.32
C ASP A 39 -30.37 -29.63 -2.48
N ASP A 40 -31.03 -30.28 -3.43
CA ASP A 40 -32.45 -30.13 -3.70
C ASP A 40 -33.23 -30.91 -2.63
N SER A 41 -33.65 -30.23 -1.57
CA SER A 41 -34.70 -30.76 -0.68
C SER A 41 -35.62 -29.62 -0.25
N GLU A 42 -36.89 -29.75 -0.62
CA GLU A 42 -38.01 -28.93 -0.20
C GLU A 42 -38.15 -29.02 1.33
N ASP A 43 -37.51 -28.11 2.05
CA ASP A 43 -37.83 -27.64 3.41
C ASP A 43 -36.66 -26.76 3.87
N ALA A 44 -36.58 -25.54 3.35
CA ALA A 44 -35.64 -24.55 3.84
C ALA A 44 -36.12 -24.04 5.22
N GLU A 45 -35.84 -24.81 6.27
CA GLU A 45 -35.79 -24.25 7.63
C GLU A 45 -34.74 -23.14 7.61
N CYS A 46 -35.25 -21.91 7.62
CA CYS A 46 -34.46 -20.70 7.67
C CYS A 46 -33.56 -20.79 8.90
N LEU A 47 -32.25 -21.01 8.69
CA LEU A 47 -31.26 -21.01 9.77
C LEU A 47 -31.46 -19.74 10.58
N GLY A 48 -31.78 -19.94 11.87
CA GLY A 48 -32.14 -18.89 12.83
C GLY A 48 -31.03 -17.88 13.01
N LEU A 49 -30.96 -16.92 12.08
CA LEU A 49 -30.27 -15.67 12.27
C LEU A 49 -31.22 -14.80 13.07
N ASP A 50 -31.04 -14.79 14.39
CA ASP A 50 -31.60 -13.75 15.24
C ASP A 50 -31.32 -12.39 14.57
N GLY A 51 -32.37 -11.60 14.35
CA GLY A 51 -32.36 -10.39 13.51
C GLY A 51 -31.39 -9.28 13.97
N ALA A 52 -30.56 -9.53 14.98
CA ALA A 52 -29.49 -8.68 15.45
C ALA A 52 -28.17 -8.83 14.65
N ASP A 53 -27.95 -9.94 13.93
CA ASP A 53 -26.64 -10.26 13.34
C ASP A 53 -26.54 -10.09 11.81
N PHE A 54 -27.61 -9.65 11.14
CA PHE A 54 -27.57 -9.25 9.73
C PHE A 54 -26.97 -7.84 9.54
N LYS A 55 -25.77 -7.63 10.09
CA LYS A 55 -24.88 -6.51 9.74
C LYS A 55 -23.64 -7.01 9.00
N LEU A 56 -23.81 -8.00 8.12
CA LEU A 56 -22.79 -8.31 7.11
C LEU A 56 -22.76 -7.19 6.07
N GLY A 57 -22.10 -6.09 6.43
CA GLY A 57 -21.77 -5.02 5.48
C GLY A 57 -20.84 -5.56 4.40
N VAL A 58 -21.19 -5.31 3.14
CA VAL A 58 -20.29 -5.60 2.00
C VAL A 58 -19.02 -4.78 2.17
N ARG A 59 -17.86 -5.45 2.17
CA ARG A 59 -16.56 -4.78 2.26
C ARG A 59 -16.33 -3.91 1.02
N CYS A 60 -15.72 -2.75 1.20
CA CYS A 60 -15.37 -1.87 0.09
C CYS A 60 -14.30 -2.52 -0.80
N ALA A 61 -14.65 -2.79 -2.07
CA ALA A 61 -13.77 -3.42 -3.04
C ALA A 61 -12.42 -2.70 -3.20
N ALA A 62 -12.44 -1.37 -3.30
CA ALA A 62 -11.22 -0.57 -3.40
C ALA A 62 -10.35 -0.71 -2.13
N HIS A 63 -10.97 -0.75 -0.96
CA HIS A 63 -10.24 -0.93 0.30
C HIS A 63 -9.61 -2.33 0.39
N THR A 64 -10.34 -3.38 0.00
CA THR A 64 -9.82 -4.75 -0.06
C THR A 64 -8.59 -4.85 -0.97
N LEU A 65 -8.63 -4.23 -2.15
CA LEU A 65 -7.45 -4.20 -3.04
C LEU A 65 -6.27 -3.42 -2.44
N GLN A 66 -6.54 -2.30 -1.76
CA GLN A 66 -5.49 -1.53 -1.09
C GLN A 66 -4.80 -2.34 0.00
N LEU A 67 -5.54 -3.13 0.78
CA LEU A 67 -4.98 -4.03 1.79
C LEU A 67 -4.11 -5.11 1.14
N ALA A 68 -4.62 -5.78 0.11
CA ALA A 68 -3.87 -6.81 -0.61
C ALA A 68 -2.53 -6.31 -1.18
N VAL A 69 -2.51 -5.11 -1.76
CA VAL A 69 -1.27 -4.49 -2.27
C VAL A 69 -0.32 -4.13 -1.12
N SER A 70 -0.87 -3.61 -0.02
CA SER A 70 -0.07 -3.25 1.15
C SER A 70 0.59 -4.47 1.78
N ASP A 71 -0.12 -5.60 1.82
CA ASP A 71 0.42 -6.86 2.32
C ASP A 71 1.49 -7.43 1.38
N ALA A 72 1.29 -7.37 0.07
CA ALA A 72 2.31 -7.76 -0.90
C ALA A 72 3.59 -6.92 -0.80
N LEU A 73 3.48 -5.62 -0.46
CA LEU A 73 4.63 -4.74 -0.27
C LEU A 73 5.39 -5.00 1.04
N LYS A 74 4.75 -5.63 2.03
CA LYS A 74 5.43 -6.05 3.27
C LYS A 74 6.34 -7.26 3.06
N ASP A 75 6.22 -7.97 1.94
CA ASP A 75 7.13 -9.06 1.61
C ASP A 75 8.60 -8.59 1.63
N SER A 76 9.47 -9.43 2.18
CA SER A 76 10.84 -9.08 2.56
C SER A 76 11.67 -8.49 1.40
N GLY A 77 11.51 -9.02 0.19
CA GLY A 77 12.20 -8.53 -1.00
C GLY A 77 11.72 -7.15 -1.46
N SER A 78 10.41 -6.94 -1.48
CA SER A 78 9.82 -5.67 -1.92
C SER A 78 10.06 -4.55 -0.90
N ASN A 79 9.88 -4.85 0.38
CA ASN A 79 10.05 -3.88 1.47
C ASN A 79 11.49 -3.36 1.55
N THR A 80 12.48 -4.25 1.44
CA THR A 80 13.90 -3.86 1.46
C THR A 80 14.27 -2.97 0.27
N LEU A 81 13.80 -3.32 -0.93
CA LEU A 81 14.02 -2.50 -2.14
C LEU A 81 13.38 -1.12 -1.99
N VAL A 82 12.14 -1.04 -1.50
CA VAL A 82 11.43 0.23 -1.26
C VAL A 82 12.16 1.07 -0.21
N ALA A 83 12.62 0.45 0.88
CA ALA A 83 13.37 1.13 1.94
C ALA A 83 14.68 1.74 1.41
N GLN A 84 15.40 1.02 0.55
CA GLN A 84 16.60 1.52 -0.13
C GLN A 84 16.25 2.73 -1.02
N CYS A 85 15.22 2.62 -1.86
CA CYS A 85 14.75 3.74 -2.70
C CYS A 85 14.45 4.97 -1.84
N HIS A 86 13.69 4.79 -0.77
CA HIS A 86 13.31 5.86 0.15
C HIS A 86 14.54 6.55 0.78
N ALA A 87 15.57 5.78 1.16
CA ALA A 87 16.81 6.33 1.68
C ALA A 87 17.54 7.21 0.64
N HIS A 88 17.60 6.80 -0.63
CA HIS A 88 18.18 7.61 -1.70
C HIS A 88 17.36 8.88 -1.97
N VAL A 89 16.03 8.76 -2.06
CA VAL A 89 15.14 9.91 -2.27
C VAL A 89 15.28 10.94 -1.14
N LYS A 90 15.46 10.51 0.12
CA LYS A 90 15.77 11.42 1.24
C LYS A 90 17.03 12.23 1.00
N LYS A 91 18.10 11.63 0.47
CA LYS A 91 19.35 12.32 0.13
C LYS A 91 19.16 13.33 -1.01
N LEU A 92 18.34 12.98 -2.01
CA LEU A 92 17.98 13.90 -3.10
C LEU A 92 17.12 15.09 -2.63
N ARG A 93 16.54 15.05 -1.42
CA ARG A 93 15.79 16.16 -0.82
C ARG A 93 16.62 17.10 0.05
N VAL A 94 17.92 16.86 0.21
CA VAL A 94 18.83 17.79 0.89
C VAL A 94 18.94 19.09 0.09
N GLN A 95 19.19 20.22 0.76
CA GLN A 95 19.19 21.55 0.14
C GLN A 95 20.16 21.69 -1.05
N SER A 96 21.34 21.06 -0.98
CA SER A 96 22.31 21.03 -2.07
C SER A 96 21.74 20.35 -3.32
N ALA A 97 21.17 19.15 -3.18
CA ALA A 97 20.51 18.42 -4.26
C ALA A 97 19.33 19.21 -4.83
N MET A 98 18.46 19.74 -3.96
CA MET A 98 17.27 20.48 -4.36
C MET A 98 17.61 21.78 -5.11
N GLY A 99 18.73 22.43 -4.78
CA GLY A 99 19.25 23.56 -5.52
C GLY A 99 19.62 23.19 -6.96
N LEU A 100 20.36 22.09 -7.14
CA LEU A 100 20.75 21.56 -8.44
C LEU A 100 19.54 21.10 -9.26
N ILE A 101 18.62 20.34 -8.66
CA ILE A 101 17.38 19.87 -9.30
C ILE A 101 16.57 21.05 -9.86
N ARG A 102 16.44 22.13 -9.08
CA ARG A 102 15.75 23.35 -9.53
C ARG A 102 16.49 24.03 -10.67
N LYS A 103 17.83 24.12 -10.61
CA LYS A 103 18.66 24.74 -11.64
C LYS A 103 18.60 23.96 -12.97
N LEU A 104 18.52 22.63 -12.89
CA LEU A 104 18.40 21.74 -14.05
C LEU A 104 16.95 21.61 -14.56
N GLY A 105 15.97 22.28 -13.93
CA GLY A 105 14.56 22.21 -14.32
C GLY A 105 13.91 20.84 -14.07
N LEU A 106 14.53 20.00 -13.24
CA LEU A 106 14.05 18.66 -12.93
C LEU A 106 12.90 18.71 -11.90
N ARG A 107 12.05 17.68 -11.92
CA ARG A 107 10.94 17.57 -10.97
C ARG A 107 11.46 17.22 -9.58
N LYS A 108 10.91 17.86 -8.54
CA LYS A 108 11.30 17.59 -7.15
C LYS A 108 11.12 16.10 -6.77
N PRO A 109 12.02 15.49 -5.97
CA PRO A 109 11.80 14.16 -5.43
C PRO A 109 10.56 14.13 -4.51
N VAL A 110 9.88 12.99 -4.46
CA VAL A 110 8.65 12.78 -3.66
C VAL A 110 8.96 11.77 -2.57
N ILE A 111 8.70 12.11 -1.31
CA ILE A 111 8.79 11.17 -0.19
C ILE A 111 7.44 10.49 -0.04
N ASP A 112 7.45 9.19 0.18
CA ASP A 112 6.24 8.41 0.38
C ASP A 112 5.67 8.58 1.81
N CYS A 113 4.44 8.13 1.94
CA CYS A 113 3.70 8.00 3.17
C CYS A 113 3.54 6.50 3.43
N PRO A 114 4.24 5.93 4.44
CA PRO A 114 4.31 4.48 4.64
C PRO A 114 2.94 3.79 4.80
N THR A 115 1.93 4.52 5.25
CA THR A 115 0.56 4.01 5.45
C THR A 115 -0.31 4.05 4.18
N ARG A 116 0.20 4.59 3.06
CA ARG A 116 -0.53 4.70 1.79
C ARG A 116 0.35 4.26 0.63
N TRP A 117 0.21 3.00 0.21
CA TRP A 117 1.04 2.39 -0.85
C TRP A 117 1.09 3.20 -2.16
N MET A 118 0.02 3.94 -2.50
CA MET A 118 -0.01 4.77 -3.71
C MET A 118 1.05 5.89 -3.68
N SER A 119 1.39 6.38 -2.49
CA SER A 119 2.46 7.35 -2.32
C SER A 119 3.84 6.73 -2.53
N THR A 120 4.02 5.45 -2.17
CA THR A 120 5.21 4.66 -2.48
C THR A 120 5.39 4.52 -3.98
N LEU A 121 4.33 4.18 -4.73
CA LEU A 121 4.37 4.16 -6.20
C LEU A 121 4.81 5.53 -6.78
N ASN A 122 4.27 6.64 -6.25
CA ASN A 122 4.65 7.98 -6.71
C ASN A 122 6.13 8.31 -6.41
N MET A 123 6.64 7.91 -5.23
CA MET A 123 8.05 8.05 -4.87
C MET A 123 8.94 7.26 -5.85
N LEU A 124 8.64 5.97 -6.05
CA LEU A 124 9.43 5.09 -6.93
C LEU A 124 9.45 5.63 -8.35
N THR A 125 8.29 6.03 -8.89
CA THR A 125 8.17 6.61 -10.23
C THR A 125 9.03 7.86 -10.37
N ARG A 126 8.94 8.80 -9.41
CA ARG A 126 9.76 10.01 -9.42
C ARG A 126 11.25 9.72 -9.26
N PHE A 127 11.60 8.69 -8.50
CA PHE A 127 12.99 8.32 -8.31
C PHE A 127 13.61 7.77 -9.60
N VAL A 128 12.88 6.94 -10.35
CA VAL A 128 13.30 6.48 -11.68
C VAL A 128 13.38 7.63 -12.69
N GLU A 129 12.45 8.60 -12.66
CA GLU A 129 12.55 9.83 -13.48
C GLU A 129 13.83 10.63 -13.19
N LEU A 130 14.38 10.51 -11.98
CA LEU A 130 15.60 11.20 -11.54
C LEU A 130 16.84 10.29 -11.59
N LYS A 131 16.77 9.14 -12.27
CA LYS A 131 17.84 8.13 -12.32
C LYS A 131 19.21 8.72 -12.70
N ASP A 132 19.27 9.50 -13.77
CA ASP A 132 20.55 10.06 -14.24
C ASP A 132 21.12 11.07 -13.23
N PHE A 133 20.26 11.95 -12.70
CA PHE A 133 20.65 12.87 -11.63
C PHE A 133 21.12 12.13 -10.37
N ALA A 134 20.44 11.04 -10.00
CA ALA A 134 20.80 10.23 -8.84
C ALA A 134 22.15 9.54 -9.02
N LYS A 135 22.46 9.04 -10.23
CA LYS A 135 23.77 8.44 -10.56
C LYS A 135 24.91 9.45 -10.43
N ASP A 136 24.67 10.73 -10.77
CA ASP A 136 25.68 11.78 -10.69
C ASP A 136 25.83 12.38 -9.28
N PHE A 137 24.73 12.46 -8.53
CA PHE A 137 24.70 13.16 -7.24
C PHE A 137 25.04 12.27 -6.04
N LEU A 138 24.67 11.00 -6.07
CA LEU A 138 24.92 10.06 -4.98
C LEU A 138 26.41 9.68 -4.91
N SER A 139 26.86 9.20 -3.74
CA SER A 139 28.27 8.83 -3.58
C SER A 139 28.64 7.67 -4.51
N ARG A 140 29.95 7.53 -4.80
CA ARG A 140 30.44 6.42 -5.64
C ARG A 140 30.11 5.05 -5.04
N GLU A 141 30.14 4.93 -3.72
CA GLU A 141 29.79 3.69 -2.99
C GLU A 141 28.29 3.38 -3.10
N GLU A 142 27.43 4.39 -2.95
CA GLU A 142 25.98 4.26 -3.09
C GLU A 142 25.61 3.85 -4.51
N THR A 143 26.20 4.51 -5.50
CA THR A 143 25.95 4.27 -6.92
C THR A 143 26.50 2.91 -7.36
N ALA A 144 27.62 2.45 -6.80
CA ALA A 144 28.17 1.12 -7.09
C ALA A 144 27.23 -0.02 -6.68
N SER A 145 26.46 0.16 -5.59
CA SER A 145 25.44 -0.82 -5.18
C SER A 145 24.19 -0.82 -6.08
N TRP A 146 23.92 0.31 -6.75
CA TRP A 146 22.75 0.53 -7.60
C TRP A 146 23.05 0.25 -9.08
N THR A 147 23.29 -1.01 -9.38
CA THR A 147 23.48 -1.51 -10.75
C THR A 147 22.22 -1.38 -11.59
N ASP A 148 22.34 -1.47 -12.92
CA ASP A 148 21.17 -1.44 -13.83
C ASP A 148 20.16 -2.56 -13.53
N SER A 149 20.60 -3.67 -12.91
CA SER A 149 19.70 -4.71 -12.40
C SER A 149 18.80 -4.21 -11.27
N MET A 150 19.31 -3.40 -10.33
CA MET A 150 18.49 -2.78 -9.27
C MET A 150 17.45 -1.83 -9.86
N TRP A 151 17.86 -0.98 -10.80
CA TRP A 151 16.95 -0.09 -11.52
C TRP A 151 15.85 -0.88 -12.23
N ALA A 152 16.20 -1.97 -12.93
CA ALA A 152 15.23 -2.85 -13.58
C ALA A 152 14.25 -3.50 -12.59
N LYS A 153 14.71 -3.89 -11.37
CA LYS A 153 13.82 -4.38 -10.31
C LYS A 153 12.83 -3.32 -9.85
N VAL A 154 13.29 -2.08 -9.64
CA VAL A 154 12.42 -0.96 -9.25
C VAL A 154 11.40 -0.65 -10.34
N GLU A 155 11.83 -0.58 -11.60
CA GLU A 155 10.94 -0.40 -12.76
C GLU A 155 9.92 -1.55 -12.87
N GLY A 156 10.36 -2.79 -12.60
CA GLY A 156 9.50 -3.96 -12.52
C GLY A 156 8.43 -3.84 -11.44
N LEU A 157 8.81 -3.39 -10.25
CA LEU A 157 7.89 -3.14 -9.13
C LEU A 157 6.90 -2.01 -9.45
N ILE A 158 7.37 -0.89 -10.01
CA ILE A 158 6.51 0.23 -10.44
C ILE A 158 5.43 -0.28 -11.40
N GLN A 159 5.82 -1.05 -12.43
CA GLN A 159 4.89 -1.55 -13.43
C GLN A 159 3.87 -2.52 -12.82
N SER A 160 4.24 -3.36 -11.84
CA SER A 160 3.29 -4.20 -11.11
C SER A 160 2.32 -3.38 -10.27
N LEU A 161 2.81 -2.35 -9.57
CA LEU A 161 1.98 -1.46 -8.75
C LEU A 161 1.04 -0.57 -9.58
N GLN A 162 1.44 -0.20 -10.80
CA GLN A 162 0.59 0.55 -11.74
C GLN A 162 -0.67 -0.22 -12.11
N LEU A 163 -0.58 -1.55 -12.31
CA LEU A 163 -1.74 -2.40 -12.57
C LEU A 163 -2.76 -2.32 -11.43
N ALA A 164 -2.27 -2.40 -10.19
CA ALA A 164 -3.11 -2.27 -9.01
C ALA A 164 -3.68 -0.85 -8.86
N GLN A 165 -2.94 0.19 -9.30
CA GLN A 165 -3.43 1.57 -9.29
C GLN A 165 -4.59 1.75 -10.27
N GLU A 166 -4.45 1.22 -11.49
CA GLU A 166 -5.51 1.23 -12.49
C GLU A 166 -6.76 0.52 -11.98
N ALA A 167 -6.60 -0.69 -11.43
CA ALA A 167 -7.70 -1.43 -10.83
C ALA A 167 -8.35 -0.65 -9.66
N THR A 168 -7.56 -0.02 -8.79
CA THR A 168 -8.09 0.82 -7.70
C THR A 168 -8.94 1.96 -8.22
N LYS A 169 -8.52 2.64 -9.30
CA LYS A 169 -9.31 3.72 -9.92
C LYS A 169 -10.65 3.21 -10.46
N VAL A 170 -10.66 2.02 -11.08
CA VAL A 170 -11.90 1.37 -11.54
C VAL A 170 -12.80 1.04 -10.35
N LEU A 171 -12.25 0.48 -9.27
CA LEU A 171 -13.03 0.14 -8.07
C LEU A 171 -13.53 1.35 -7.27
N GLN A 172 -13.03 2.54 -7.57
CA GLN A 172 -13.45 3.81 -6.97
C GLN A 172 -14.54 4.52 -7.78
N THR A 173 -14.96 3.98 -8.93
CA THR A 173 -16.06 4.57 -9.70
C THR A 173 -17.38 4.41 -8.96
N GLU A 174 -18.29 5.35 -9.20
CA GLU A 174 -19.67 5.24 -8.73
C GLU A 174 -20.36 4.05 -9.42
N GLN A 175 -21.37 3.46 -8.76
CA GLN A 175 -22.19 2.35 -9.30
C GLN A 175 -21.43 1.05 -9.61
N LEU A 176 -20.45 0.69 -8.77
CA LEU A 176 -19.73 -0.58 -8.89
C LEU A 176 -20.63 -1.78 -8.56
N THR A 177 -20.76 -2.74 -9.48
CA THR A 177 -21.40 -4.03 -9.21
C THR A 177 -20.38 -5.06 -8.71
N ILE A 178 -20.87 -6.17 -8.14
CA ILE A 178 -20.01 -7.31 -7.76
C ILE A 178 -19.28 -7.88 -8.99
N GLY A 179 -19.92 -7.87 -10.16
CA GLY A 179 -19.33 -8.29 -11.43
C GLY A 179 -18.15 -7.40 -11.84
N ASP A 180 -18.30 -6.08 -11.71
CA ASP A 180 -17.22 -5.12 -12.01
C ASP A 180 -16.02 -5.32 -11.08
N PHE A 181 -16.29 -5.55 -9.78
CA PHE A 181 -15.24 -5.89 -8.83
C PHE A 181 -14.48 -7.15 -9.27
N TYR A 182 -15.20 -8.23 -9.54
CA TYR A 182 -14.59 -9.51 -9.92
C TYR A 182 -13.77 -9.38 -11.22
N GLY A 183 -14.31 -8.68 -12.22
CA GLY A 183 -13.63 -8.42 -13.48
C GLY A 183 -12.34 -7.60 -13.31
N ALA A 184 -12.40 -6.51 -12.54
CA ALA A 184 -11.23 -5.67 -12.25
C ALA A 184 -10.16 -6.44 -11.46
N TRP A 185 -10.58 -7.22 -10.46
CA TRP A 185 -9.69 -8.05 -9.64
C TRP A 185 -8.96 -9.11 -10.47
N LEU A 186 -9.69 -9.89 -11.26
CA LEU A 186 -9.12 -10.92 -12.13
C LEU A 186 -8.15 -10.31 -13.14
N THR A 187 -8.54 -9.21 -13.78
CA THR A 187 -7.68 -8.52 -14.76
C THR A 187 -6.36 -8.09 -14.12
N CYS A 188 -6.41 -7.48 -12.94
CA CYS A 188 -5.22 -7.08 -12.20
C CYS A 188 -4.33 -8.29 -11.86
N SER A 189 -4.92 -9.35 -11.33
CA SER A 189 -4.22 -10.59 -10.95
C SER A 189 -3.54 -11.26 -12.13
N MET A 190 -4.27 -11.42 -13.25
CA MET A 190 -3.76 -12.04 -14.47
C MET A 190 -2.61 -11.23 -15.09
N LYS A 191 -2.77 -9.91 -15.22
CA LYS A 191 -1.70 -9.05 -15.77
C LYS A 191 -0.45 -9.08 -14.89
N THR A 192 -0.61 -9.08 -13.57
CA THR A 192 0.51 -9.18 -12.62
C THR A 192 1.22 -10.53 -12.72
N SER A 193 0.45 -11.63 -12.78
CA SER A 193 0.98 -12.98 -12.92
C SER A 193 1.69 -13.20 -14.26
N GLN A 194 1.11 -12.71 -15.36
CA GLN A 194 1.72 -12.79 -16.70
C GLN A 194 3.07 -12.07 -16.71
N ARG A 195 3.15 -10.92 -16.05
CA ARG A 195 4.39 -10.16 -15.91
C ARG A 195 5.44 -10.94 -15.12
N TYR A 196 5.05 -11.50 -13.98
CA TYR A 196 5.94 -12.34 -13.18
C TYR A 196 6.51 -13.51 -14.00
N ARG A 197 5.66 -14.22 -14.74
CA ARG A 197 6.11 -15.34 -15.60
C ARG A 197 7.10 -14.89 -16.69
N ARG A 198 6.84 -13.75 -17.35
CA ARG A 198 7.75 -13.23 -18.40
C ARG A 198 9.13 -12.83 -17.89
N HIS A 199 9.24 -12.45 -16.62
CA HIS A 199 10.51 -12.00 -16.02
C HIS A 199 11.32 -13.12 -15.33
N TYR A 200 10.69 -14.25 -14.95
CA TYR A 200 11.33 -15.30 -14.15
C TYR A 200 11.30 -16.70 -14.79
N LEU A 201 10.60 -16.92 -15.91
CA LEU A 201 10.49 -18.22 -16.61
C LEU A 201 10.99 -18.19 -18.06
N LEU A 202 11.73 -17.15 -18.45
CA LEU A 202 12.50 -17.04 -19.69
C LEU A 202 13.94 -16.67 -19.34
#